data_AF-A0A1A8TA05-F1
#
_entry.id   AF-A0A1A8TA05-F1
#
_cell.length_a   1.000
_cell.length_b   1.000
_cell.length_c   1.000
_cell.angle_alpha   90.00
_cell.angle_beta   90.00
_cell.angle_gamma   90.00
#
_symmetry.space_group_name_H-M   'P 1'
#
loop_
_entity.id
_entity.type
_entity.pdbx_description
1 polymer ?
#
loop_
_entity_poly.entity_id
_entity_poly.type
_entity_poly.pdbx_seq_one_letter_code
_entity_poly.pdbx_strand_id
1 'polypeptide(L)'
;MPTYTVLKRDDLVRAEQDSDAIQQWTLCGYEKMGQFDAQDADQAIAQFRAGYHETKPSKPLGLRWMIWVFGSFAIVWFLFVLFYMLPSAFQD
;
A
#
# COMPACT_ATOMS: atom_id res chain seq x y z
N MET A 1 -0.67 14.11 32.39
CA MET A 1 -0.21 13.15 31.37
C MET A 1 0.09 13.98 30.13
N PRO A 2 1.23 13.77 29.44
CA PRO A 2 1.51 14.52 28.23
C PRO A 2 0.54 14.11 27.11
N THR A 3 0.10 15.10 26.33
CA THR A 3 -0.79 14.90 25.19
C THR A 3 0.05 14.91 23.92
N TYR A 4 -0.01 13.81 23.16
CA TYR A 4 0.72 13.65 21.90
C TYR A 4 -0.24 13.75 20.72
N THR A 5 0.15 14.50 19.69
CA THR A 5 -0.57 14.53 18.42
C THR A 5 -0.02 13.44 17.52
N VAL A 6 -0.87 12.50 17.10
CA VAL A 6 -0.49 11.45 16.16
C VAL A 6 -0.68 11.96 14.74
N LEU A 7 0.37 11.75 13.94
CA LEU A 7 0.52 12.14 12.55
C LEU A 7 0.72 10.88 11.70
N LYS A 8 0.02 10.77 10.57
CA LYS A 8 0.14 9.63 9.66
C LYS A 8 0.45 10.09 8.24
N ARG A 9 1.34 9.38 7.54
CA ARG A 9 1.57 9.48 6.10
C ARG A 9 1.79 8.09 5.52
N ASP A 10 0.85 7.61 4.72
CA ASP A 10 0.87 6.25 4.17
C ASP A 10 1.10 5.20 5.27
N ASP A 11 2.21 4.47 5.22
CA ASP A 11 2.60 3.44 6.19
C ASP A 11 3.38 3.98 7.41
N LEU A 12 3.71 5.29 7.42
CA LEU A 12 4.46 5.95 8.48
C LEU A 12 3.51 6.59 9.49
N VAL A 13 3.70 6.26 10.77
CA VAL A 13 2.96 6.86 11.89
C VAL A 13 3.94 7.43 12.88
N ARG A 14 3.68 8.64 13.36
CA ARG A 14 4.50 9.34 14.34
C ARG A 14 3.63 10.02 15.39
N ALA A 15 4.13 10.18 16.59
CA ALA A 15 3.54 11.00 17.63
C ALA A 15 4.48 12.14 17.98
N GLU A 16 3.97 13.36 18.02
CA GLU A 16 4.74 14.58 18.33
C GLU A 16 3.99 15.44 19.34
N GLN A 17 4.72 16.09 20.24
CA GLN A 17 4.15 17.00 21.24
C GLN A 17 4.30 18.47 20.84
N ASP A 18 5.37 18.81 20.10
CA ASP A 18 5.71 20.19 19.73
C ASP A 18 4.86 20.69 18.55
N SER A 19 4.22 21.85 18.73
CA SER A 19 3.35 22.45 17.70
C SER A 19 4.10 22.83 16.43
N ASP A 20 5.36 23.27 16.56
CA ASP A 20 6.17 23.70 15.42
C ASP A 20 6.58 22.48 14.58
N ALA A 21 7.02 21.40 15.24
CA ALA A 21 7.29 20.12 14.59
C ALA A 21 6.03 19.58 13.90
N ILE A 22 4.87 19.61 14.56
CA ILE A 22 3.59 19.16 14.00
C ILE A 22 3.24 19.92 12.71
N GLN A 23 3.42 21.25 12.69
CA GLN A 23 3.18 22.05 11.48
C GLN A 23 4.14 21.68 10.35
N GLN A 24 5.43 21.50 10.65
CA GLN A 24 6.42 21.07 9.66
C GLN A 24 6.07 19.70 9.06
N TRP A 25 5.68 18.73 9.90
CA TRP A 25 5.24 17.42 9.41
C TRP A 25 3.98 17.52 8.55
N THR A 26 3.04 18.40 8.91
CA THR A 26 1.84 18.64 8.12
C THR A 26 2.19 19.18 6.72
N LEU A 27 3.16 20.10 6.62
CA LEU A 27 3.68 20.60 5.34
C LEU A 27 4.38 19.51 4.52
N CYS A 28 5.00 18.53 5.18
CA CYS A 28 5.63 17.36 4.56
C CYS A 28 4.62 16.26 4.14
N GLY A 29 3.32 16.52 4.24
CA GLY A 29 2.25 15.60 3.82
C GLY A 29 1.83 14.60 4.89
N TYR A 30 2.11 14.86 6.18
CA TYR A 30 1.50 14.10 7.27
C TYR A 30 0.10 14.64 7.59
N GLU A 31 -0.86 13.74 7.76
CA GLU A 31 -2.19 14.07 8.23
C GLU A 31 -2.30 13.96 9.75
N LYS A 32 -2.99 14.92 10.37
CA LYS A 32 -3.28 14.92 11.81
C LYS A 32 -4.42 13.93 12.08
N MET A 33 -4.11 12.88 12.82
CA MET A 33 -5.07 11.83 13.14
C MET A 33 -5.81 12.06 14.45
N GLY A 34 -5.21 12.78 15.39
CA GLY A 34 -5.83 13.08 16.68
C GLY A 34 -4.80 13.30 17.78
N GLN A 35 -5.31 13.64 18.97
CA GLN A 35 -4.52 13.79 20.18
C GLN A 35 -4.80 12.65 21.14
N PHE A 36 -3.75 12.08 21.71
CA PHE A 36 -3.79 10.94 22.61
C PHE A 36 -2.99 11.26 23.87
N ASP A 37 -3.58 11.01 25.03
CA ASP A 37 -2.88 11.11 26.31
C ASP A 37 -2.09 9.82 26.56
N ALA A 38 -0.77 9.94 26.55
CA ALA A 38 0.16 8.82 26.70
C ALA A 38 1.38 9.25 27.52
N GLN A 39 2.12 8.29 28.08
CA GLN A 39 3.40 8.61 28.75
C GLN A 39 4.49 8.87 27.69
N ASP A 40 4.49 8.06 26.63
CA ASP A 40 5.49 8.11 25.56
C ASP A 40 4.85 8.15 24.17
N ALA A 41 5.61 8.64 23.18
CA ALA A 41 5.22 8.68 21.78
C ALA A 41 4.80 7.30 21.23
N ASP A 42 5.55 6.25 21.60
CA ASP A 42 5.23 4.87 21.17
C ASP A 42 3.89 4.40 21.72
N GLN A 43 3.53 4.80 22.94
CA GLN A 43 2.26 4.44 23.55
C GLN A 43 1.09 5.17 22.85
N ALA A 44 1.27 6.44 22.45
CA ALA A 44 0.29 7.16 21.64
C ALA A 44 0.09 6.51 20.26
N ILE A 45 1.18 6.06 19.61
CA ILE A 45 1.13 5.34 18.33
C ILE A 45 0.43 3.99 18.49
N ALA A 46 0.69 3.27 19.59
CA ALA A 46 0.05 1.99 19.88
C ALA A 46 -1.45 2.13 20.10
N GLN A 47 -1.88 3.16 20.85
CA GLN A 47 -3.30 3.48 21.03
C GLN A 47 -3.98 3.83 19.71
N PHE A 48 -3.32 4.66 18.89
CA PHE A 48 -3.80 4.98 17.55
C PHE A 48 -3.95 3.70 16.70
N ARG A 49 -2.93 2.84 16.62
CA ARG A 49 -3.01 1.59 15.84
C ARG A 49 -4.04 0.60 16.36
N ALA A 50 -4.30 0.57 17.66
CA ALA A 50 -5.30 -0.30 18.25
C ALA A 50 -6.74 0.11 17.86
N GLY A 51 -7.01 1.42 17.75
CA GLY A 51 -8.31 1.94 17.33
C GLY A 51 -8.44 2.16 15.82
N TYR A 52 -7.33 2.37 15.12
CA TYR A 52 -7.30 2.69 13.70
C TYR A 52 -7.13 1.40 12.89
N HIS A 53 -8.26 0.80 12.51
CA HIS A 53 -8.25 -0.24 11.49
C HIS A 53 -7.86 0.40 10.16
N GLU A 54 -6.60 0.25 9.77
CA GLU A 54 -6.19 0.57 8.41
C GLU A 54 -7.10 -0.20 7.46
N THR A 55 -7.97 0.52 6.78
CA THR A 55 -8.59 0.07 5.54
C THR A 55 -7.45 -0.02 4.52
N LYS A 56 -6.63 -1.07 4.68
CA LYS A 56 -5.59 -1.44 3.73
C LYS A 56 -6.27 -1.43 2.37
N PRO A 57 -5.87 -0.56 1.43
CA PRO A 57 -6.52 -0.53 0.13
C PRO A 57 -6.43 -1.96 -0.39
N SER A 58 -7.58 -2.57 -0.61
CA SER A 58 -7.65 -3.94 -1.08
C SER A 58 -6.95 -3.93 -2.42
N LYS A 59 -5.67 -4.37 -2.44
CA LYS A 59 -4.96 -4.60 -3.69
C LYS A 59 -5.92 -5.43 -4.51
N PRO A 60 -6.40 -4.94 -5.67
CA PRO A 60 -7.53 -5.56 -6.33
C PRO A 60 -7.11 -6.97 -6.66
N LEU A 61 -7.62 -7.96 -5.92
CA LEU A 61 -7.24 -9.36 -6.09
C LEU A 61 -7.46 -9.80 -7.55
N GLY A 62 -8.40 -9.14 -8.23
CA GLY A 62 -8.65 -9.29 -9.66
C GLY A 62 -7.47 -8.95 -10.57
N LEU A 63 -6.58 -8.01 -10.22
CA LEU A 63 -5.46 -7.63 -11.10
C LEU A 63 -4.42 -8.76 -11.20
N ARG A 64 -4.10 -9.42 -10.08
CA ARG A 64 -3.17 -10.57 -10.09
C ARG A 64 -3.75 -11.76 -10.84
N TRP A 65 -5.05 -12.01 -10.67
CA TRP A 65 -5.75 -13.07 -11.40
C TRP A 65 -5.81 -12.79 -12.91
N MET A 66 -6.14 -11.55 -13.30
CA MET A 66 -6.12 -11.14 -14.71
C MET A 66 -4.73 -11.31 -15.33
N ILE A 67 -3.66 -10.85 -14.66
CA ILE A 67 -2.29 -11.03 -15.16
C ILE A 67 -1.96 -12.51 -15.39
N TRP A 68 -2.40 -13.40 -14.51
CA TRP A 68 -2.15 -14.83 -14.64
C TRP A 68 -2.90 -15.48 -15.80
N VAL A 69 -4.18 -15.11 -15.98
CA VAL A 69 -5.02 -15.61 -17.08
C VAL A 69 -4.53 -15.10 -18.44
N PHE A 70 -4.28 -13.79 -18.57
CA PHE A 70 -3.78 -13.21 -19.80
C PHE A 70 -2.36 -13.70 -20.14
N GLY A 71 -1.49 -13.84 -19.14
CA GLY A 71 -0.15 -14.40 -19.32
C GLY A 71 -0.19 -15.83 -19.84
N SER A 72 -1.04 -16.68 -19.27
CA SER A 72 -1.19 -18.07 -19.70
C SER A 72 -1.71 -18.17 -21.14
N PHE A 73 -2.72 -17.37 -21.48
CA PHE A 73 -3.28 -17.34 -22.83
C PHE A 73 -2.25 -16.88 -23.87
N ALA A 74 -1.46 -15.84 -23.56
CA ALA A 74 -0.42 -15.33 -24.45
C ALA A 74 0.67 -16.37 -24.74
N ILE A 75 1.10 -17.14 -23.73
CA ILE A 75 2.09 -18.21 -23.90
C ILE A 75 1.54 -19.33 -24.78
N VAL A 76 0.30 -19.78 -24.52
CA VAL A 76 -0.34 -20.83 -25.33
C VAL A 76 -0.51 -20.38 -26.78
N TRP A 77 -0.95 -19.15 -27.01
CA TRP A 77 -1.08 -18.59 -28.36
C TRP A 77 0.28 -18.51 -29.07
N PHE A 78 1.32 -18.06 -28.38
CA PHE A 78 2.66 -17.95 -28.94
C PHE A 78 3.24 -19.33 -29.32
N LEU A 79 3.06 -20.33 -28.45
CA LEU A 79 3.45 -21.72 -28.75
C LEU A 79 2.67 -22.29 -29.93
N PHE A 80 1.37 -22.00 -30.03
CA PHE A 80 0.56 -22.41 -31.18
C PHE A 80 1.09 -21.82 -32.50
N VAL A 81 1.44 -20.53 -32.52
CA VAL A 81 2.03 -19.91 -33.72
C VAL A 81 3.37 -20.54 -34.08
N LEU A 82 4.26 -20.74 -33.10
CA LEU A 82 5.60 -21.31 -33.35
C LEU A 82 5.57 -22.77 -33.81
N PHE A 83 4.75 -23.62 -33.19
CA PHE A 83 4.77 -25.06 -33.42
C PHE A 83 3.76 -25.53 -34.46
N TYR A 84 2.74 -24.74 -34.78
CA TYR A 84 1.70 -25.13 -35.73
C TYR A 84 1.73 -24.28 -37.00
N MET A 85 1.61 -22.96 -36.87
CA MET A 85 1.58 -22.05 -38.04
C MET A 85 2.93 -21.96 -38.77
N LEU A 86 4.03 -21.91 -38.03
CA LEU A 86 5.39 -21.80 -38.60
C LEU A 86 5.74 -23.02 -39.46
N PRO A 87 5.63 -24.28 -38.99
CA PRO A 87 5.92 -25.43 -39.83
C PRO A 87 4.92 -25.63 -40.97
N SER A 88 3.64 -25.26 -40.82
CA SER A 88 2.67 -25.33 -41.93
C SER A 88 3.00 -24.35 -43.07
N ALA A 89 3.68 -23.24 -42.77
CA ALA A 89 4.09 -22.26 -43.78
C ALA A 89 5.34 -22.66 -44.58
N PHE A 90 6.08 -23.68 -44.13
CA PHE A 90 7.28 -24.21 -44.78
C PHE A 90 7.09 -25.65 -45.30
N GLN A 91 5.85 -26.13 -45.37
CA GLN A 91 5.49 -27.46 -45.91
C GLN A 91 5.10 -27.45 -47.40
N ASP A 92 5.29 -26.32 -48.10
CA ASP A 92 5.37 -26.24 -49.57
C ASP A 92 6.78 -26.60 -50.06
#